data_AF-A0A1H6C789-F1
#
_entry.id   AF-A0A1H6C789-F1
#
_cell.length_a   1.000
_cell.length_b   1.000
_cell.length_c   1.000
_cell.angle_alpha   90.00
_cell.angle_beta   90.00
_cell.angle_gamma   90.00
#
_symmetry.space_group_name_H-M   'P 1'
#
loop_
_entity.id
_entity.type
_entity.pdbx_description
1 polymer ?
#
loop_
_entity_poly.entity_id
_entity_poly.type
_entity_poly.pdbx_seq_one_letter_code
_entity_poly.pdbx_strand_id
1 'polypeptide(L)' 'MSFGLYLGGTVILIVGVLYVCSLAHMPAHWIGAIAIVLLGAGIMGAVGSTRGKDPS' A
#
# COMPACT_ATOMS: atom_id res chain seq x y z
N MET A 1 -7.07 10.10 -14.94
CA MET A 1 -5.64 9.73 -14.84
C MET A 1 -5.55 8.36 -14.18
N SER A 2 -4.53 7.57 -14.50
CA SER A 2 -4.45 6.10 -14.34
C SER A 2 -4.55 5.57 -12.91
N PHE A 3 -5.73 5.62 -12.31
CA PHE A 3 -6.01 5.07 -10.97
C PHE A 3 -5.67 3.57 -10.89
N GLY A 4 -5.90 2.82 -11.97
CA GLY A 4 -5.52 1.41 -12.04
C GLY A 4 -4.00 1.17 -11.94
N LEU A 5 -3.18 2.06 -12.52
CA LEU A 5 -1.72 1.96 -12.38
C LEU A 5 -1.26 2.38 -10.98
N TYR A 6 -1.93 3.35 -10.35
CA TYR A 6 -1.68 3.70 -8.95
C TYR A 6 -1.95 2.49 -8.05
N LEU A 7 -3.14 1.90 -8.16
CA LEU A 7 -3.54 0.76 -7.32
C LEU A 7 -2.64 -0.46 -7.59
N GLY A 8 -2.33 -0.74 -8.85
CA GLY A 8 -1.41 -1.81 -9.23
C GLY A 8 0.00 -1.58 -8.66
N GLY A 9 0.54 -0.36 -8.76
CA GLY A 9 1.83 0.00 -8.20
C GLY A 9 1.87 -0.13 -6.68
N THR A 10 0.81 0.28 -5.98
CA THR A 10 0.67 0.13 -4.53
C THR A 10 0.65 -1.34 -4.12
N VAL A 11 -0.06 -2.22 -4.83
CA VAL A 11 -0.08 -3.67 -4.53
C VAL A 11 1.31 -4.28 -4.72
N ILE A 12 2.01 -3.93 -5.82
CA ILE A 12 3.37 -4.40 -6.07
C ILE A 12 4.32 -3.95 -4.96
N LEU A 13 4.19 -2.69 -4.50
CA LEU A 13 4.98 -2.16 -3.39
C LEU A 13 4.76 -2.98 -2.11
N ILE A 14 3.48 -3.22 -1.74
CA ILE A 14 3.13 -4.00 -0.55
C ILE A 14 3.74 -5.39 -0.61
N VAL A 15 3.52 -6.13 -1.72
CA VAL A 15 4.04 -7.49 -1.88
C VAL A 15 5.57 -7.51 -1.86
N GLY A 16 6.23 -6.54 -2.51
CA GLY A 16 7.68 -6.43 -2.53
C GLY A 16 8.28 -6.22 -1.14
N VAL A 17 7.69 -5.35 -0.31
CA VAL A 17 8.18 -5.12 1.06
C VAL A 17 8.01 -6.37 1.92
N LEU A 18 6.85 -7.03 1.85
CA LEU A 18 6.61 -8.26 2.61
C LEU A 18 7.57 -9.39 2.20
N TYR A 19 7.89 -9.49 0.90
CA TYR A 19 8.88 -10.43 0.40
C TYR A 19 10.27 -10.14 0.96
N VAL A 20 10.73 -8.89 0.91
CA VAL A 20 12.03 -8.49 1.48
C VAL A 20 12.09 -8.75 2.99
N CYS A 21 11.03 -8.42 3.75
CA CYS A 21 10.96 -8.71 5.17
C CYS A 21 11.01 -10.22 5.47
N SER A 22 10.40 -11.03 4.61
CA SER A 22 10.46 -12.49 4.72
C SER A 22 11.87 -13.02 4.46
N LEU A 23 12.57 -12.50 3.45
CA LEU A 23 13.98 -12.84 3.17
C LEU A 23 14.92 -12.37 4.29
N ALA A 24 14.62 -11.25 4.92
CA ALA A 24 15.36 -10.74 6.07
C ALA A 24 15.12 -11.55 7.36
N HIS A 25 14.33 -12.63 7.32
CA HIS A 25 13.98 -13.46 8.46
C HIS A 25 13.36 -12.65 9.62
N MET A 26 12.60 -11.60 9.28
CA MET A 26 11.87 -10.86 10.30
C MET A 26 10.79 -11.73 10.93
N PRO A 27 10.54 -11.59 12.25
CA PRO A 27 9.45 -12.30 12.89
C PRO A 27 8.10 -12.00 12.23
N ALA A 28 7.28 -13.04 11.99
CA ALA A 28 6.03 -12.94 11.23
C ALA A 28 5.04 -11.89 11.77
N HIS A 29 5.06 -11.62 13.07
CA HIS A 29 4.22 -10.58 13.68
C HIS A 29 4.57 -9.17 13.18
N TRP A 30 5.86 -8.87 12.95
CA TRP A 30 6.29 -7.59 12.37
C TRP A 30 5.94 -7.49 10.89
N ILE A 31 6.05 -8.59 10.15
CA ILE A 31 5.65 -8.65 8.73
C ILE A 31 4.15 -8.34 8.61
N GLY A 32 3.32 -8.94 9.48
CA GLY A 32 1.89 -8.66 9.54
C GLY A 32 1.58 -7.20 9.90
N ALA A 33 2.28 -6.63 10.88
CA ALA A 33 2.12 -5.21 11.24
C ALA A 33 2.44 -4.27 10.07
N ILE A 34 3.57 -4.51 9.37
CA ILE A 34 3.97 -3.74 8.19
C ILE A 34 2.95 -3.90 7.06
N ALA A 35 2.42 -5.12 6.84
CA ALA A 35 1.38 -5.37 5.86
C ALA A 35 0.14 -4.49 6.10
N ILE A 36 -0.37 -4.48 7.33
CA ILE A 36 -1.56 -3.70 7.71
C ILE A 36 -1.34 -2.20 7.49
N VAL A 37 -0.18 -1.68 7.91
CA VAL A 37 0.17 -0.26 7.77
C VAL A 37 0.25 0.14 6.29
N LEU A 38 0.94 -0.66 5.46
CA LEU A 38 1.08 -0.37 4.03
C LEU A 38 -0.25 -0.46 3.29
N LEU A 39 -1.11 -1.42 3.66
CA LEU A 39 -2.45 -1.56 3.09
C LEU A 39 -3.31 -0.33 3.41
N GLY A 40 -3.28 0.13 4.66
CA GLY A 40 -3.97 1.37 5.07
C GLY A 40 -3.46 2.61 4.32
N ALA A 41 -2.14 2.75 4.18
CA ALA A 41 -1.53 3.84 3.41
C ALA A 41 -1.94 3.80 1.93
N GLY A 42 -1.98 2.61 1.34
CA GLY A 42 -2.43 2.39 -0.03
C GLY A 42 -3.89 2.79 -0.25
N ILE A 43 -4.78 2.43 0.67
CA ILE A 43 -6.19 2.83 0.62
C ILE A 43 -6.34 4.34 0.76
N MET A 44 -5.65 4.99 1.71
CA MET A 44 -5.73 6.43 1.90
C MET A 44 -5.30 7.21 0.64
N GLY A 45 -4.22 6.78 -0.01
CA GLY A 45 -3.78 7.42 -1.25
C GLY A 45 -4.70 7.11 -2.44
N ALA A 46 -5.33 5.91 -2.47
CA ALA A 46 -6.35 5.58 -3.45
C ALA A 46 -7.58 6.49 -3.30
N VAL A 47 -8.09 6.66 -2.08
CA VAL A 47 -9.21 7.56 -1.77
C VAL A 47 -8.87 9.00 -2.16
N GLY A 48 -7.68 9.49 -1.80
CA GLY A 48 -7.21 10.81 -2.19
C GLY A 48 -7.15 11.03 -3.69
N SER A 49 -6.77 10.00 -4.46
CA SER A 49 -6.78 10.05 -5.93
C SER A 49 -8.19 10.05 -6.53
N THR A 50 -9.20 9.52 -5.81
CA THR A 50 -10.59 9.49 -6.27
C THR A 50 -11.45 10.65 -5.75
N ARG A 51 -11.05 11.32 -4.66
CA ARG A 51 -11.73 12.53 -4.18
C ARG A 51 -11.46 13.67 -5.15
N GLY A 52 -12.48 14.03 -5.94
CA GLY A 52 -12.50 15.31 -6.65
C GLY A 52 -12.40 16.45 -5.65
N LYS A 53 -11.73 17.55 -6.02
CA LYS A 53 -11.68 18.78 -5.22
C LYS A 53 -13.11 19.22 -4.93
N ASP A 54 -13.44 19.43 -3.65
CA ASP A 54 -14.72 20.02 -3.28
C ASP A 54 -14.84 21.38 -3.99
N PRO A 55 -15.92 21.62 -4.76
CA PRO A 55 -16.13 22.91 -5.41
C PRO A 55 -16.41 23.94 -4.33
N SER A 56 -15.48 24.89 -4.16
CA SER A 56 -15.66 26.11 -3.38
C SER A 56 -16.43 27.16 -4.16
#